data_AF-A0AAE5EVB0-F1
#
_entry.id   AF-A0AAE5EVB0-F1
#
_cell.length_a   1.000
_cell.length_b   1.000
_cell.length_c   1.000
_cell.angle_alpha   90.00
_cell.angle_beta   90.00
_cell.angle_gamma   90.00
#
_symmetry.space_group_name_H-M   'P 1'
#
loop_
_entity.id
_entity.type
_entity.pdbx_description
1 polymer ?
#
loop_
_entity_poly.entity_id
_entity_poly.type
_entity_poly.pdbx_seq_one_letter_code
_entity_poly.pdbx_strand_id
1 'polypeptide(L)'
;MNEQQDLKKLQTKLLSVCEESGLVIKFEVDEYELEPTQEDTFTALRDMNPNCAVAVGIKDYYMQRIFMLDQVGTNQYHFVEVSQDYMHISQVSQASDGIWDFYEIETRPGENW
;
A
#
# COMPACT_ATOMS: atom_id res chain seq x y z
N MET A 1 15.38 18.38 -2.94
CA MET A 1 14.21 18.06 -2.10
C MET A 1 14.62 16.95 -1.16
N ASN A 2 14.14 16.97 0.09
CA ASN A 2 14.58 16.03 1.12
C ASN A 2 13.77 14.73 0.98
N GLU A 3 14.37 13.69 0.41
CA GLU A 3 13.71 12.41 0.07
C GLU A 3 12.94 11.80 1.26
N GLN A 4 13.47 11.93 2.48
CA GLN A 4 12.78 11.50 3.71
C GLN A 4 11.47 12.25 3.98
N GLN A 5 11.40 13.54 3.62
CA GLN A 5 10.20 14.35 3.81
C GLN A 5 9.11 13.96 2.80
N ASP A 6 9.52 13.54 1.60
CA ASP A 6 8.58 13.14 0.55
C ASP A 6 8.03 11.74 0.80
N LEU A 7 8.85 10.80 1.30
CA LEU A 7 8.38 9.49 1.73
C LEU A 7 7.36 9.58 2.89
N LYS A 8 7.61 10.42 3.91
CA LYS A 8 6.65 10.62 5.01
C LYS A 8 5.30 11.17 4.55
N LYS A 9 5.30 12.03 3.53
CA LYS A 9 4.04 12.52 2.92
C LYS A 9 3.30 11.38 2.22
N LEU A 10 4.01 10.53 1.50
CA LEU A 10 3.43 9.34 0.86
C LEU A 10 2.85 8.36 1.88
N GLN A 11 3.56 8.10 2.97
CA GLN A 11 3.05 7.28 4.07
C GLN A 11 1.75 7.85 4.66
N THR A 12 1.72 9.17 4.89
CA THR A 12 0.51 9.85 5.38
C THR A 12 -0.66 9.72 4.40
N LYS A 13 -0.40 9.82 3.09
CA LYS A 13 -1.42 9.63 2.06
C LYS A 13 -1.89 8.19 1.99
N LEU A 14 -0.99 7.21 2.06
CA LEU A 14 -1.34 5.80 2.06
C LEU A 14 -2.26 5.45 3.24
N LEU A 15 -1.98 5.99 4.44
CA LEU A 15 -2.89 5.85 5.58
C LEU A 15 -4.31 6.36 5.28
N SER A 16 -4.41 7.53 4.65
CA SER A 16 -5.70 8.12 4.30
C SER A 16 -6.44 7.32 3.21
N VAL A 17 -5.73 6.79 2.20
CA VAL A 17 -6.32 5.93 1.16
C VAL A 17 -6.85 4.63 1.77
N CYS A 18 -6.13 4.06 2.75
CA CYS A 18 -6.48 2.80 3.40
C CYS A 18 -7.48 2.94 4.56
N GLU A 19 -7.89 4.16 4.95
CA GLU A 19 -8.69 4.41 6.17
C GLU A 19 -10.00 3.62 6.18
N GLU A 20 -10.65 3.46 5.02
CA GLU A 20 -11.92 2.75 4.87
C GLU A 20 -11.79 1.22 4.90
N SER A 21 -10.57 0.67 4.81
CA SER A 21 -10.35 -0.79 4.80
C SER A 21 -10.67 -1.47 6.13
N GLY A 22 -10.76 -0.70 7.22
CA GLY A 22 -10.93 -1.22 8.58
C GLY A 22 -9.74 -2.02 9.09
N LEU A 23 -8.58 -1.93 8.43
CA LEU A 23 -7.33 -2.59 8.82
C LEU A 23 -6.46 -1.62 9.61
N VAL A 24 -5.70 -2.15 10.56
CA VAL A 24 -4.62 -1.39 11.17
C VAL A 24 -3.42 -1.40 10.21
N ILE A 25 -3.02 -0.23 9.73
CA ILE A 25 -1.92 -0.08 8.77
C ILE A 25 -0.60 0.15 9.52
N LYS A 26 0.44 -0.63 9.17
CA LYS A 26 1.79 -0.56 9.76
C LYS A 26 2.85 -0.42 8.66
N PHE A 27 3.80 0.48 8.85
CA PHE A 27 4.93 0.69 7.92
C PHE A 27 6.20 -0.08 8.32
N GLU A 28 6.31 -0.42 9.60
CA GLU A 28 7.40 -1.20 10.18
C GLU A 28 6.81 -2.53 10.68
N VAL A 29 7.43 -3.64 10.30
CA VAL A 29 6.89 -5.00 10.50
C VAL A 29 7.76 -5.89 11.39
N ASP A 30 8.87 -5.36 11.92
CA ASP A 30 9.88 -6.09 12.68
C ASP A 30 9.34 -6.76 13.97
N GLU A 31 8.16 -6.33 14.44
CA GLU A 31 7.49 -6.86 15.64
C GLU A 31 6.43 -7.94 15.33
N TYR A 32 6.23 -8.31 14.06
CA TYR A 32 5.14 -9.20 13.63
C TYR A 32 5.69 -10.48 12.99
N GLU A 33 5.16 -11.63 13.38
CA GLU A 33 5.41 -12.91 12.70
C GLU A 33 4.59 -12.93 11.40
N LEU A 34 5.19 -12.46 10.32
CA LEU A 34 4.62 -12.59 8.97
C LEU A 34 4.81 -14.03 8.48
N GLU A 35 3.84 -14.52 7.70
CA GLU A 35 4.08 -15.76 6.95
C GLU A 35 5.25 -15.54 5.98
N PRO A 36 6.11 -16.54 5.73
CA PRO A 36 7.31 -16.36 4.90
C PRO A 36 7.03 -15.73 3.53
N THR A 37 5.96 -16.15 2.84
CA THR A 37 5.57 -15.59 1.53
C THR A 37 5.12 -14.13 1.60
N GLN A 38 4.50 -13.74 2.71
CA GLN A 38 4.08 -12.37 2.96
C GLN A 38 5.27 -11.47 3.32
N GLU A 39 6.21 -11.98 4.11
CA GLU A 39 7.47 -11.30 4.42
C GLU A 39 8.30 -11.08 3.15
N ASP A 40 8.43 -12.11 2.32
CA ASP A 40 9.11 -12.06 1.03
C ASP A 40 8.45 -11.03 0.11
N THR A 41 7.12 -11.04 0.00
CA THR A 41 6.37 -10.07 -0.83
C THR A 41 6.54 -8.63 -0.31
N PHE A 42 6.40 -8.41 1.00
CA PHE A 42 6.58 -7.08 1.60
C PHE A 42 7.99 -6.55 1.36
N THR A 43 9.00 -7.38 1.63
CA THR A 43 10.41 -7.03 1.46
C THR A 43 10.72 -6.74 -0.01
N ALA A 44 10.28 -7.61 -0.93
CA ALA A 44 10.47 -7.41 -2.36
C ALA A 44 9.82 -6.10 -2.84
N LEU A 45 8.57 -5.83 -2.46
CA LEU A 45 7.88 -4.59 -2.85
C LEU A 45 8.59 -3.35 -2.32
N ARG A 46 9.03 -3.36 -1.05
CA ARG A 46 9.75 -2.25 -0.44
C ARG A 46 11.12 -2.02 -1.09
N ASP A 47 11.89 -3.08 -1.30
CA ASP A 47 13.26 -2.98 -1.78
C ASP A 47 13.32 -2.65 -3.28
N MET A 48 12.38 -3.17 -4.08
CA MET A 48 12.26 -2.83 -5.51
C MET A 48 11.72 -1.42 -5.76
N ASN A 49 10.98 -0.86 -4.80
CA ASN A 49 10.30 0.43 -4.95
C ASN A 49 10.67 1.40 -3.80
N PRO A 50 11.95 1.82 -3.70
CA PRO A 50 12.44 2.61 -2.56
C PRO A 50 11.80 4.01 -2.43
N ASN A 51 11.13 4.48 -3.50
CA ASN A 51 10.44 5.77 -3.52
C ASN A 51 8.94 5.64 -3.21
N CYS A 52 8.43 4.42 -3.02
CA CYS A 52 7.03 4.17 -2.70
C CYS A 52 6.83 4.06 -1.19
N ALA A 53 5.64 4.45 -0.72
CA ALA A 53 5.20 4.04 0.61
C ALA A 53 4.68 2.61 0.53
N VAL A 54 5.22 1.71 1.32
CA VAL A 54 4.76 0.32 1.46
C VAL A 54 4.32 0.09 2.89
N ALA A 55 3.17 -0.54 3.09
CA ALA A 55 2.62 -0.82 4.39
C ALA A 55 1.88 -2.15 4.42
N VAL A 56 1.63 -2.66 5.62
CA VAL A 56 0.88 -3.89 5.84
C VAL A 56 -0.41 -3.58 6.58
N GLY A 57 -1.50 -4.22 6.15
CA GLY A 57 -2.81 -4.16 6.77
C GLY A 57 -3.06 -5.40 7.64
N ILE A 58 -3.35 -5.15 8.91
CA ILE A 58 -3.50 -6.20 9.93
C ILE A 58 -4.92 -6.20 10.47
N LYS A 59 -5.49 -7.40 10.59
CA LYS A 59 -6.74 -7.65 11.30
C LYS A 59 -6.61 -8.91 12.16
N ASP A 60 -6.89 -8.78 13.46
CA ASP A 60 -6.93 -9.89 14.41
C ASP A 60 -5.66 -10.79 14.40
N TYR A 61 -4.48 -10.17 14.30
CA TYR A 61 -3.14 -10.79 14.27
C TYR A 61 -2.75 -11.57 13.01
N TYR A 62 -3.63 -11.67 12.01
CA TYR A 62 -3.30 -12.24 10.72
C TYR A 62 -3.11 -11.13 9.69
N MET A 63 -1.99 -11.16 8.95
CA MET A 63 -1.80 -10.23 7.84
C MET A 63 -2.75 -10.62 6.71
N GLN A 64 -3.52 -9.65 6.24
CA GLN A 64 -4.49 -9.89 5.18
C GLN A 64 -4.12 -9.17 3.89
N ARG A 65 -3.42 -8.01 3.96
CA ARG A 65 -3.11 -7.18 2.79
C ARG A 65 -1.80 -6.42 2.91
N ILE A 66 -1.10 -6.22 1.81
CA ILE A 66 0.04 -5.32 1.64
C ILE A 66 -0.40 -4.20 0.70
N PHE A 67 -0.03 -2.97 1.03
CA PHE A 67 -0.39 -1.78 0.27
C PHE A 67 0.86 -1.04 -0.19
N MET A 68 0.82 -0.54 -1.42
CA MET A 68 1.85 0.32 -1.99
C MET A 68 1.23 1.58 -2.58
N LEU A 69 1.87 2.73 -2.35
CA LEU A 69 1.50 4.00 -2.96
C LEU A 69 2.72 4.68 -3.59
N ASP A 70 2.62 4.96 -4.88
CA ASP A 70 3.58 5.74 -5.67
C ASP A 70 2.95 7.05 -6.16
N GLN A 71 3.72 8.13 -6.26
CA GLN A 71 3.26 9.38 -6.82
C GLN A 71 3.65 9.51 -8.30
N VAL A 72 2.65 9.53 -9.17
CA VAL A 72 2.86 9.64 -10.63
C VAL A 72 2.53 11.02 -11.19
N GLY A 73 1.90 11.89 -10.41
CA GLY A 73 1.56 13.25 -10.81
C GLY A 73 1.17 14.15 -9.64
N THR A 74 0.71 15.36 -9.95
CA THR A 74 0.14 16.25 -8.93
C THR A 74 -1.18 15.68 -8.43
N ASN A 75 -1.22 15.26 -7.16
CA ASN A 75 -2.37 14.60 -6.52
C ASN A 75 -2.87 13.34 -7.23
N GLN A 76 -1.99 12.68 -8.01
CA GLN A 76 -2.27 11.41 -8.68
C GLN A 76 -1.27 10.37 -8.23
N TYR A 77 -1.78 9.19 -7.90
CA TYR A 77 -1.00 8.11 -7.30
C TYR A 77 -1.34 6.78 -7.96
N HIS A 78 -0.35 5.90 -8.08
CA HIS A 78 -0.61 4.48 -8.27
C HIS A 78 -0.77 3.83 -6.91
N PHE A 79 -1.86 3.10 -6.76
CA PHE A 79 -2.18 2.34 -5.56
C PHE A 79 -2.22 0.86 -5.92
N VAL A 80 -1.49 0.05 -5.15
CA VAL A 80 -1.51 -1.40 -5.29
C VAL A 80 -1.91 -2.01 -3.95
N GLU A 81 -2.91 -2.88 -3.99
CA GLU A 81 -3.35 -3.71 -2.88
C GLU A 81 -3.10 -5.17 -3.23
N VAL A 82 -2.36 -5.86 -2.38
CA VAL A 82 -2.02 -7.28 -2.53
C VAL A 82 -2.57 -8.03 -1.32
N SER A 83 -3.38 -9.05 -1.52
CA SER A 83 -4.02 -9.83 -0.44
C SER A 83 -4.18 -11.25 -0.92
N GLN A 84 -4.00 -12.31 -0.14
CA GLN A 84 -3.88 -13.75 -0.55
C GLN A 84 -4.62 -14.22 -1.82
N ASP A 85 -5.79 -13.67 -2.12
CA ASP A 85 -6.62 -14.05 -3.26
C ASP A 85 -6.52 -13.13 -4.49
N TYR A 86 -5.96 -11.92 -4.39
CA TYR A 86 -5.84 -10.97 -5.50
C TYR A 86 -4.72 -9.92 -5.35
N MET A 87 -4.36 -9.33 -6.48
CA MET A 87 -3.66 -8.05 -6.59
C MET A 87 -4.55 -7.07 -7.33
N HIS A 88 -4.82 -5.92 -6.72
CA HIS A 88 -5.62 -4.85 -7.29
C HIS A 88 -4.72 -3.63 -7.54
N ILE A 89 -4.71 -3.15 -8.77
CA ILE A 89 -3.92 -2.00 -9.23
C ILE A 89 -4.91 -0.92 -9.65
N SER A 90 -4.79 0.24 -9.01
CA SER A 90 -5.65 1.39 -9.22
C SER A 90 -4.83 2.67 -9.38
N GLN A 91 -5.37 3.63 -10.13
CA GLN A 91 -4.96 5.02 -10.00
C GLN A 91 -5.89 5.69 -8.99
N VAL A 92 -5.31 6.39 -8.02
CA VAL A 92 -6.09 7.17 -7.04
C VAL A 92 -5.74 8.65 -7.12
N SER A 93 -6.74 9.50 -6.96
CA SER A 93 -6.56 10.95 -6.87
C SER A 93 -7.38 11.54 -5.75
N GLN A 94 -6.82 12.54 -5.07
CA GLN A 94 -7.52 13.23 -4.01
C GLN A 94 -8.30 14.41 -4.59
N ALA A 95 -9.63 14.35 -4.50
CA ALA A 95 -10.51 15.43 -4.88
C ALA A 95 -10.38 16.62 -3.90
N SER A 96 -10.90 17.77 -4.29
CA SER A 96 -10.80 19.01 -3.50
C SER A 96 -11.56 18.97 -2.17
N ASP A 97 -12.51 18.06 -2.03
CA ASP A 97 -13.27 17.79 -0.79
C ASP A 97 -12.56 16.80 0.14
N GLY A 98 -11.39 16.28 -0.26
CA GLY A 98 -10.60 15.32 0.50
C GLY A 98 -10.97 13.86 0.24
N ILE A 99 -11.99 13.58 -0.59
CA ILE A 99 -12.39 12.23 -0.97
C ILE A 99 -11.41 11.67 -2.00
N TRP A 100 -11.14 10.37 -1.91
CA TRP A 100 -10.30 9.67 -2.86
C TRP A 100 -11.15 9.09 -3.99
N ASP A 101 -10.83 9.49 -5.22
CA ASP A 101 -11.37 8.88 -6.43
C ASP A 101 -10.49 7.69 -6.81
N PHE A 102 -11.11 6.54 -7.06
CA PHE A 102 -10.44 5.31 -7.49
C PHE A 102 -10.78 5.00 -8.94
N TYR A 103 -9.76 4.76 -9.73
CA TYR A 103 -9.87 4.26 -11.09
C TYR A 103 -9.13 2.93 -11.19
N GLU A 104 -9.87 1.82 -11.25
CA GLU A 104 -9.28 0.50 -11.43
C GLU A 104 -8.55 0.42 -12.77
N ILE A 105 -7.29 -0.02 -12.70
CA ILE A 105 -6.46 -0.31 -13.88
C ILE A 105 -6.52 -1.81 -14.18
N GLU A 106 -6.29 -2.63 -13.17
CA GLU A 106 -6.17 -4.08 -13.33
C GLU A 106 -6.43 -4.82 -12.00
N THR A 107 -7.10 -5.98 -12.08
CA THR A 107 -7.17 -6.95 -10.99
C THR A 107 -6.64 -8.30 -11.46
N ARG A 108 -5.71 -8.88 -10.69
CA ARG A 108 -5.11 -10.20 -10.94
C ARG A 108 -5.48 -11.19 -9.83
N PRO A 109 -5.75 -12.46 -10.14
CA PRO A 109 -5.96 -13.48 -9.12
C PRO A 109 -4.67 -13.79 -8.35
N GLY A 110 -4.82 -14.26 -7.11
CA GLY A 110 -3.74 -14.75 -6.28
C GLY A 110 -3.33 -16.15 -6.65
N GLU A 111 -2.29 -16.24 -7.45
CA GLU A 111 -1.60 -17.50 -7.75
C GLU A 111 -0.21 -17.47 -7.11
N ASN A 112 -0.15 -17.63 -5.78
CA ASN A 112 1.08 -17.76 -4.99
C ASN A 112 2.12 -16.64 -5.21
N TRP A 113 1.89 -15.45 -4.65
CA TRP A 113 2.96 -14.45 -4.52
C TRP A 113 3.87 -14.77 -3.35
#